data_AF-A0A0G4K9M4-F1
#
_entry.id   AF-A0A0G4K9M4-F1
#
_cell.length_a   1.000
_cell.length_b   1.000
_cell.length_c   1.000
_cell.angle_alpha   90.00
_cell.angle_beta   90.00
_cell.angle_gamma   90.00
#
_symmetry.space_group_name_H-M   'P 1'
#
loop_
_entity.id
_entity.type
_entity.pdbx_description
1 polymer ?
#
loop_
_entity_poly.entity_id
_entity_poly.type
_entity_poly.pdbx_seq_one_letter_code
_entity_poly.pdbx_strand_id
1 'polypeptide(L)'
;MANCEELNNLIENIDYQILLDNALKINELLEDDIVLDDMMSENLFVYSFELLEMIKSDPKSYQISDIDNDEKIKAISSIIRKMELSFIEF
;
A
#
# COMPACT_ATOMS: atom_id res chain seq x y z
N MET A 1 -13.88 0.58 -13.98
CA MET A 1 -12.89 1.35 -14.79
C MET A 1 -12.40 2.61 -14.08
N ALA A 2 -13.23 3.38 -13.36
CA ALA A 2 -12.75 4.57 -12.63
C ALA A 2 -11.78 4.25 -11.48
N ASN A 3 -12.00 3.17 -10.72
CA ASN A 3 -11.16 2.79 -9.58
C ASN A 3 -9.72 2.42 -10.01
N CYS A 4 -9.55 1.74 -11.15
CA CYS A 4 -8.22 1.36 -11.66
C CYS A 4 -7.41 2.56 -12.15
N GLU A 5 -8.06 3.52 -12.83
CA GLU A 5 -7.38 4.74 -13.30
C GLU A 5 -6.93 5.60 -12.11
N GLU A 6 -7.78 5.74 -11.09
CA GLU A 6 -7.45 6.45 -9.86
C GLU A 6 -6.34 5.77 -9.07
N LEU A 7 -6.38 4.44 -8.95
CA LEU A 7 -5.31 3.67 -8.31
C LEU A 7 -3.99 3.80 -9.08
N ASN A 8 -4.01 3.65 -10.41
CA ASN A 8 -2.81 3.79 -11.24
C ASN A 8 -2.18 5.17 -11.06
N ASN A 9 -2.98 6.25 -11.05
CA ASN A 9 -2.48 7.60 -10.82
C ASN A 9 -1.83 7.77 -9.43
N LEU A 10 -2.33 7.06 -8.41
CA LEU A 10 -1.75 7.08 -7.06
C LEU A 10 -0.44 6.30 -6.97
N ILE A 11 -0.28 5.23 -7.75
CA ILE A 11 0.85 4.30 -7.64
C ILE A 11 1.92 4.44 -8.73
N GLU A 12 1.66 5.20 -9.80
CA GLU A 12 2.58 5.36 -10.96
C GLU A 12 3.97 5.88 -10.55
N ASN A 13 4.03 6.76 -9.56
CA ASN A 13 5.27 7.32 -9.02
C ASN A 13 5.36 7.13 -7.51
N ILE A 14 4.95 5.95 -7.04
CA ILE A 14 4.86 5.71 -5.60
C ILE A 14 6.23 5.81 -4.91
N ASP A 15 6.21 6.45 -3.75
CA ASP A 15 7.29 6.45 -2.78
C ASP A 15 6.72 6.22 -1.38
N TYR A 16 7.58 6.16 -0.36
CA TYR A 16 7.16 5.92 1.02
C TYR A 16 6.19 6.96 1.57
N GLN A 17 6.35 8.24 1.19
CA GLN A 17 5.50 9.32 1.69
C GLN A 17 4.12 9.27 1.03
N ILE A 18 4.09 9.12 -0.30
CA ILE A 18 2.86 8.98 -1.08
C ILE A 18 2.07 7.76 -0.60
N LEU A 19 2.75 6.64 -0.38
CA LEU A 19 2.14 5.43 0.12
C LEU A 19 1.55 5.62 1.53
N LEU A 20 2.30 6.22 2.45
CA LEU A 20 1.82 6.46 3.81
C LEU A 20 0.63 7.43 3.85
N ASP A 21 0.69 8.50 3.06
CA ASP A 21 -0.36 9.51 3.01
C ASP A 21 -1.65 8.97 2.38
N ASN A 22 -1.54 8.07 1.41
CA ASN A 22 -2.67 7.52 0.67
C ASN A 22 -3.03 6.07 1.05
N ALA A 23 -2.41 5.50 2.09
CA ALA A 23 -2.55 4.07 2.44
C ALA A 23 -4.01 3.60 2.53
N LEU A 24 -4.87 4.39 3.18
CA LEU A 24 -6.30 4.06 3.33
C LEU A 24 -6.99 3.99 1.96
N LYS A 25 -6.81 5.03 1.14
CA LYS A 25 -7.42 5.16 -0.18
C LYS A 25 -6.90 4.09 -1.15
N ILE A 26 -5.59 3.83 -1.13
CA ILE A 26 -4.97 2.77 -1.92
C ILE A 26 -5.57 1.43 -1.52
N ASN A 27 -5.68 1.11 -0.22
CA ASN A 27 -6.27 -0.13 0.26
C ASN A 27 -7.77 -0.28 -0.10
N GLU A 28 -8.53 0.81 -0.13
CA GLU A 28 -9.94 0.81 -0.57
C GLU A 28 -10.07 0.55 -2.08
N LEU A 29 -9.19 1.15 -2.89
CA LEU A 29 -9.20 1.00 -4.35
C LEU A 29 -8.62 -0.35 -4.82
N LEU A 30 -7.74 -0.95 -4.03
CA LEU A 30 -7.27 -2.33 -4.22
C LEU A 30 -8.36 -3.31 -3.82
N GLU A 31 -9.30 -3.56 -4.71
CA GLU A 31 -10.26 -4.68 -4.58
C GLU A 31 -9.50 -6.02 -4.66
N ASP A 32 -10.04 -7.08 -4.03
CA ASP A 32 -9.33 -8.38 -3.93
C ASP A 32 -9.07 -9.04 -5.30
N ASP A 33 -9.76 -8.61 -6.35
CA ASP A 33 -9.68 -9.10 -7.73
C ASP A 33 -9.09 -8.09 -8.73
N ILE A 34 -8.47 -7.00 -8.23
CA ILE A 34 -7.89 -6.00 -9.10
C ILE A 34 -6.65 -6.54 -9.82
N VAL A 35 -6.61 -6.35 -11.14
CA VAL A 35 -5.46 -6.69 -11.97
C VAL A 35 -4.65 -5.43 -12.22
N LEU A 36 -3.54 -5.31 -11.49
CA LEU A 36 -2.48 -4.34 -11.77
C LEU A 36 -1.48 -4.96 -12.75
N ASP A 37 -0.72 -4.13 -13.47
CA ASP A 37 0.41 -4.66 -14.22
C ASP A 37 1.50 -5.19 -13.27
N ASP A 38 2.33 -6.12 -13.75
CA ASP A 38 3.33 -6.81 -12.93
C ASP A 38 4.29 -5.84 -12.23
N MET A 39 4.71 -4.77 -12.92
CA MET A 39 5.66 -3.80 -12.38
C MET A 39 5.00 -2.93 -11.30
N MET A 40 3.76 -2.49 -11.51
CA MET A 40 3.01 -1.76 -10.49
C MET A 40 2.71 -2.63 -9.27
N SER A 41 2.34 -3.90 -9.47
CA SER A 41 2.09 -4.86 -8.40
C SER A 41 3.35 -5.09 -7.56
N GLU A 42 4.49 -5.32 -8.21
CA GLU A 42 5.79 -5.51 -7.55
C GLU A 42 6.21 -4.25 -6.79
N ASN A 43 6.16 -3.08 -7.43
CA ASN A 43 6.52 -1.82 -6.78
C ASN A 43 5.64 -1.58 -5.54
N LEU A 44 4.32 -1.69 -5.68
CA LEU A 44 3.41 -1.46 -4.57
C LEU A 44 3.66 -2.45 -3.43
N PHE A 45 3.94 -3.72 -3.72
CA PHE A 45 4.30 -4.70 -2.72
C PHE A 45 5.61 -4.35 -1.99
N VAL A 46 6.68 -4.10 -2.73
CA VAL A 46 8.01 -3.79 -2.18
C VAL A 46 7.96 -2.53 -1.32
N TYR A 47 7.42 -1.43 -1.84
CA TYR A 47 7.31 -0.17 -1.09
C TYR A 47 6.45 -0.32 0.17
N SER A 48 5.36 -1.09 0.11
CA SER A 48 4.51 -1.36 1.28
C SER A 48 5.23 -2.18 2.34
N PHE A 49 5.95 -3.21 1.92
CA PHE A 49 6.72 -4.04 2.83
C PHE A 49 7.84 -3.25 3.50
N GLU A 50 8.65 -2.53 2.71
CA GLU A 50 9.74 -1.71 3.22
C GLU A 50 9.24 -0.61 4.16
N LEU A 51 8.17 0.11 3.79
CA LEU A 51 7.55 1.12 4.65
C LEU A 51 7.09 0.53 5.98
N LEU A 52 6.47 -0.64 5.97
CA LEU A 52 6.04 -1.31 7.19
C LEU A 52 7.24 -1.68 8.09
N GLU A 53 8.33 -2.18 7.52
CA GLU A 53 9.55 -2.49 8.26
C GLU A 53 10.25 -1.23 8.80
N MET A 54 10.27 -0.14 8.04
CA MET A 54 10.78 1.16 8.51
C MET A 54 9.95 1.70 9.67
N ILE A 55 8.63 1.61 9.59
CA ILE A 55 7.70 1.98 10.68
C ILE A 55 7.97 1.16 11.93
N LYS A 56 8.11 -0.17 11.80
CA LYS A 56 8.41 -1.05 12.95
C LYS A 56 9.76 -0.73 13.58
N SER A 57 10.75 -0.36 12.77
CA SER A 57 12.12 -0.09 13.20
C SER A 57 12.24 1.27 13.91
N ASP A 58 11.52 2.29 13.45
CA ASP A 58 11.51 3.62 14.05
C ASP A 58 10.11 4.29 14.00
N PRO A 59 9.18 3.88 14.86
CA PRO A 59 7.80 4.36 14.82
C PRO A 59 7.65 5.85 15.16
N LYS A 60 8.63 6.44 15.86
CA LYS A 60 8.57 7.86 16.26
C LYS A 60 8.76 8.80 15.07
N SER A 61 9.60 8.42 14.11
CA SER A 61 9.85 9.20 12.90
C SER A 61 8.63 9.32 11.99
N TYR A 62 7.67 8.41 12.12
CA TYR A 62 6.41 8.39 11.36
C TYR A 62 5.22 8.99 12.13
N GLN A 63 5.49 9.69 13.24
CA GLN A 63 4.48 10.36 14.06
C GLN A 63 3.31 9.44 14.46
N ILE A 64 3.59 8.14 14.69
CA ILE A 64 2.58 7.16 15.09
C ILE A 64 2.22 7.42 16.55
N SER A 65 1.30 8.37 16.77
CA SER A 65 0.84 8.78 18.10
C SER A 65 -0.68 8.69 18.30
N ASP A 66 -1.44 8.45 17.23
CA ASP A 66 -2.89 8.62 17.19
C ASP A 66 -3.59 7.54 16.35
N ILE A 67 -4.91 7.39 16.54
CA ILE A 67 -5.77 6.34 15.94
C ILE A 67 -5.65 6.30 14.40
N ASP A 68 -5.54 7.46 13.74
CA ASP A 68 -5.40 7.55 12.28
C ASP A 68 -4.12 6.85 11.77
N ASN A 69 -3.06 6.81 12.57
CA ASN A 69 -1.82 6.12 12.19
C ASN A 69 -1.95 4.60 12.29
N ASP A 70 -2.72 4.10 13.26
CA ASP A 70 -3.01 2.67 13.37
C ASP A 70 -3.84 2.17 12.18
N GLU A 71 -4.77 2.97 11.68
CA GLU A 71 -5.55 2.63 10.48
C GLU A 71 -4.68 2.61 9.22
N LYS A 72 -3.77 3.57 9.06
CA LYS A 72 -2.79 3.58 7.96
C LYS A 72 -1.88 2.35 7.99
N ILE A 73 -1.38 1.95 9.17
CA ILE A 73 -0.54 0.74 9.31
C ILE A 73 -1.32 -0.53 8.96
N LYS A 74 -2.58 -0.62 9.39
CA LYS A 74 -3.48 -1.72 9.01
C LYS A 74 -3.73 -1.75 7.51
N ALA A 75 -3.92 -0.59 6.88
CA ALA A 75 -4.10 -0.47 5.45
C ALA A 75 -2.85 -0.92 4.68
N ILE A 76 -1.64 -0.49 5.09
CA ILE A 76 -0.37 -0.96 4.50
C ILE A 76 -0.25 -2.48 4.63
N SER A 77 -0.56 -3.04 5.82
CA SER A 77 -0.53 -4.50 6.03
C SER A 77 -1.52 -5.25 5.14
N SER A 78 -2.70 -4.65 4.90
CA SER A 78 -3.74 -5.17 4.02
C SER A 78 -3.31 -5.13 2.55
N ILE A 79 -2.68 -4.03 2.10
CA ILE A 79 -2.12 -3.89 0.75
C ILE A 79 -1.10 -5.00 0.48
N ILE A 80 -0.14 -5.20 1.40
CA ILE A 80 0.86 -6.27 1.31
C ILE A 80 0.17 -7.62 1.09
N ARG A 81 -0.81 -7.95 1.94
CA ARG A 81 -1.53 -9.23 1.86
C ARG A 81 -2.28 -9.42 0.53
N LYS A 82 -2.93 -8.37 0.02
CA LYS A 82 -3.64 -8.42 -1.26
C LYS A 82 -2.67 -8.65 -2.42
N MET A 83 -1.52 -7.99 -2.39
CA MET A 83 -0.47 -8.19 -3.39
C MET A 83 0.16 -9.59 -3.28
N GLU A 84 0.45 -10.10 -2.08
CA GLU A 84 0.92 -11.49 -1.91
C GLU A 84 -0.01 -12.52 -2.55
N LEU A 85 -1.34 -12.36 -2.41
CA LEU A 85 -2.31 -13.24 -3.02
C LEU A 85 -2.28 -13.19 -4.55
N SER A 86 -2.10 -12.00 -5.14
CA SER A 86 -1.97 -11.84 -6.60
C SER A 86 -0.75 -12.58 -7.19
N PHE A 87 0.30 -12.81 -6.40
CA PHE A 87 1.47 -13.59 -6.82
C PHE A 87 1.30 -15.11 -6.65
N ILE A 88 0.35 -15.56 -5.82
CA ILE A 88 0.14 -16.98 -5.50
C ILE A 88 -0.77 -17.69 -6.50
N GLU A 89 -1.60 -16.98 -7.28
CA GLU A 89 -2.54 -17.58 -8.25
C GLU A 89 -1.91 -18.17 -9.54
N PHE A 90 -0.63 -18.54 -9.54
CA PHE A 90 0.07 -19.20 -10.66
C PHE A 90 0.43 -20.68 -10.41
#